data_AF-A0A2Z6RQB6-F1
#
_entry.id   AF-A0A2Z6RQB6-F1
#
_cell.length_a   1.000
_cell.length_b   1.000
_cell.length_c   1.000
_cell.angle_alpha   90.00
_cell.angle_beta   90.00
_cell.angle_gamma   90.00
#
_symmetry.space_group_name_H-M   'P 1'
#
loop_
_entity.id
_entity.type
_entity.pdbx_description
1 polymer ?
#
loop_
_entity_poly.entity_id
_entity_poly.type
_entity_poly.pdbx_seq_one_letter_code
_entity_poly.pdbx_strand_id
1 'polypeptide(L)'
;MSWKKWKKKSRFIADIQGKYIPKLVCYGYYGGGMSFVIGMTIVGTSLGDHKITKRQRSRAIKGLEAIHKHGILHNDIREENILINDNGDVYLIDFGMASREDTKKKRKLFEEEQLKYSNLLDTMRKNLLFHKFLYYDYL
;
A
#
# COMPACT_ATOMS: atom_id res chain seq x y z
N MET A 1 -2.94 -8.24 17.39
CA MET A 1 -1.89 -7.31 16.87
C MET A 1 -1.44 -6.38 18.00
N SER A 2 -0.14 -6.22 18.29
CA SER A 2 0.33 -5.30 19.35
C SER A 2 0.68 -3.92 18.75
N TRP A 3 -0.12 -2.90 19.05
CA TRP A 3 0.04 -1.50 18.59
C TRP A 3 1.43 -0.91 18.86
N LYS A 4 2.12 -1.40 19.89
CA LYS A 4 3.52 -1.06 20.20
C LYS A 4 4.46 -1.38 19.03
N LYS A 5 4.22 -2.49 18.31
CA LYS A 5 5.00 -2.87 17.13
C LYS A 5 4.78 -1.90 15.97
N TRP A 6 3.54 -1.48 15.73
CA TRP A 6 3.23 -0.55 14.64
C TRP A 6 3.76 0.86 14.92
N LYS A 7 3.60 1.39 16.15
CA LYS A 7 4.16 2.69 16.57
C LYS A 7 5.68 2.75 16.41
N LYS A 8 6.38 1.64 16.63
CA LYS A 8 7.83 1.56 16.41
C LYS A 8 8.17 1.59 14.92
N LYS A 9 7.43 0.86 14.08
CA LYS A 9 7.64 0.82 12.63
C LYS A 9 7.33 2.15 11.95
N SER A 10 6.23 2.82 12.32
CA SER A 10 5.80 4.07 11.68
C SER A 10 6.83 5.19 11.80
N ARG A 11 7.69 5.17 12.84
CA ARG A 11 8.82 6.10 12.98
C ARG A 11 9.89 5.93 11.90
N PHE A 12 10.10 4.71 11.39
CA PHE A 12 11.12 4.43 10.38
C PHE A 12 10.73 4.85 8.97
N ILE A 13 9.45 5.16 8.77
CA ILE A 13 8.86 5.54 7.48
C ILE A 13 8.12 6.88 7.61
N ALA A 14 8.51 7.70 8.59
CA ALA A 14 7.82 8.93 8.93
C ALA A 14 7.94 10.01 7.84
N ASP A 15 9.08 10.06 7.16
CA ASP A 15 9.39 10.98 6.06
C ASP A 15 8.60 10.68 4.77
N ILE A 16 8.12 9.44 4.61
CA ILE A 16 7.30 9.01 3.47
C ILE A 16 5.79 8.99 3.77
N GLN A 17 5.40 9.33 5.01
CA GLN A 17 4.00 9.53 5.36
C GLN A 17 3.42 10.76 4.64
N GLY A 18 2.14 10.66 4.27
CA GLY A 18 1.45 11.65 3.44
C GLY A 18 1.82 11.60 1.96
N LYS A 19 2.81 10.79 1.55
CA LYS A 19 3.24 10.64 0.16
C LYS A 19 2.92 9.25 -0.43
N TYR A 20 3.26 8.20 0.31
CA TYR A 20 3.08 6.80 -0.11
C TYR A 20 2.40 5.94 0.96
N ILE A 21 2.38 6.43 2.19
CA ILE A 21 1.71 5.82 3.34
C ILE A 21 0.85 6.92 3.96
N PRO A 22 -0.38 6.65 4.43
CA PRO A 22 -1.19 7.71 4.99
C PRO A 22 -0.53 8.28 6.26
N LYS A 23 -0.70 9.59 6.48
CA LYS A 23 -0.19 10.23 7.69
C LYS A 23 -1.01 9.78 8.88
N LEU A 24 -0.34 9.31 9.92
CA LEU A 24 -0.99 8.99 11.18
C LEU A 24 -1.42 10.29 11.86
N VAL A 25 -2.73 10.48 12.07
CA VAL A 25 -3.28 11.69 12.68
C VAL A 25 -3.56 11.48 14.15
N CYS A 26 -4.27 10.41 14.49
CA CYS A 26 -4.63 10.11 15.86
C CYS A 26 -4.73 8.61 16.10
N TYR A 27 -4.51 8.22 17.35
CA TYR A 27 -4.78 6.88 17.85
C TYR A 27 -5.37 7.03 19.25
N GLY A 28 -6.38 6.22 19.57
CA GLY A 28 -7.09 6.30 20.86
C GLY A 28 -7.57 4.94 21.33
N TYR A 29 -7.81 4.84 22.64
CA TYR A 29 -8.44 3.69 23.27
C TYR A 29 -9.87 4.07 23.62
N TYR A 30 -10.86 3.29 23.17
CA TYR A 30 -12.23 3.39 23.66
C TYR A 30 -12.44 2.29 24.71
N GLY A 31 -12.97 2.65 25.88
CA GLY A 31 -12.99 1.80 27.07
C GLY A 31 -13.77 0.48 26.91
N GLY A 32 -13.39 -0.54 27.69
CA GLY A 32 -14.19 -1.74 27.99
C GLY A 32 -14.00 -2.97 27.10
N GLY A 33 -13.41 -2.84 25.91
CA GLY A 33 -13.19 -3.97 25.01
C GLY A 33 -12.50 -3.49 23.73
N MET A 34 -11.44 -4.20 23.32
CA MET A 34 -10.49 -3.78 22.28
C MET A 34 -11.16 -3.24 21.00
N SER A 35 -11.07 -1.94 20.79
CA SER A 35 -11.25 -1.31 19.47
C SER A 35 -10.18 -0.24 19.30
N PHE A 36 -9.30 -0.45 18.33
CA PHE A 36 -8.24 0.51 17.97
C PHE A 36 -8.75 1.34 16.80
N VAL A 37 -8.96 2.64 17.02
CA VAL A 37 -9.25 3.57 15.93
C VAL A 37 -7.93 4.20 15.50
N ILE A 38 -7.56 4.00 14.24
CA ILE A 38 -6.47 4.72 13.59
C ILE A 38 -7.10 5.74 12.65
N GLY A 39 -7.03 7.02 13.04
CA GLY A 39 -7.40 8.11 12.15
C GLY A 39 -6.23 8.38 11.19
N MET A 40 -6.47 8.20 9.89
CA MET A 40 -5.55 8.58 8.82
C MET A 40 -6.14 9.79 8.07
N THR A 41 -5.29 10.63 7.48
CA THR A 41 -5.72 11.82 6.71
C THR A 41 -6.49 11.50 5.43
N ILE A 42 -6.76 10.23 5.12
CA ILE A 42 -7.21 9.79 3.81
C ILE A 42 -8.53 9.06 3.95
N VAL A 43 -9.55 9.62 3.31
CA VAL A 43 -10.75 8.89 2.89
C VAL A 43 -10.48 8.42 1.47
N GLY A 44 -10.58 7.13 1.24
CA GLY A 44 -10.33 6.52 -0.06
C GLY A 44 -10.99 5.15 -0.12
N THR A 45 -11.23 4.67 -1.33
CA THR A 45 -11.77 3.35 -1.56
C THR A 45 -10.64 2.33 -1.67
N SER A 46 -10.88 1.13 -1.13
CA SER A 46 -10.04 -0.03 -1.38
C SER A 46 -9.97 -0.31 -2.87
N LEU A 47 -8.80 -0.73 -3.36
CA LEU A 47 -8.61 -1.00 -4.80
C LEU A 47 -9.42 -2.17 -5.35
N GLY A 48 -10.00 -3.02 -4.49
CA GLY A 48 -10.76 -4.20 -4.92
C GLY A 48 -11.84 -3.89 -5.97
N ASP A 49 -12.40 -2.67 -5.92
CA ASP A 49 -13.45 -2.22 -6.84
C ASP A 49 -12.95 -1.25 -7.94
N HIS A 50 -11.68 -0.82 -7.92
CA HIS A 50 -11.16 0.25 -8.80
C HIS A 50 -9.97 -0.19 -9.67
N LYS A 51 -10.14 -0.08 -11.01
CA LYS A 51 -9.06 -0.30 -12.00
C LYS A 51 -8.02 0.82 -11.93
N ILE A 52 -6.72 0.48 -12.02
CA ILE A 52 -5.63 1.47 -11.92
C ILE A 52 -5.10 1.98 -13.27
N THR A 53 -4.72 3.24 -13.29
CA THR A 53 -4.03 3.91 -14.40
C THR A 53 -2.52 3.62 -14.42
N LYS A 54 -1.84 3.91 -15.55
CA LYS A 54 -0.37 3.84 -15.63
C LYS A 54 0.31 4.74 -14.58
N ARG A 55 -0.25 5.93 -14.32
CA ARG A 55 0.28 6.88 -13.33
C ARG A 55 0.17 6.32 -11.91
N GLN A 56 -0.99 5.75 -11.56
CA GLN A 56 -1.21 5.11 -10.27
C GLN A 56 -0.26 3.92 -10.07
N ARG A 57 -0.10 3.04 -11.08
CA ARG A 57 0.88 1.95 -11.03
C ARG A 57 2.30 2.47 -10.77
N SER A 58 2.74 3.49 -11.50
CA SER A 58 4.09 4.06 -11.30
C SER A 58 4.27 4.63 -9.89
N ARG A 59 3.24 5.30 -9.35
CA ARG A 59 3.26 5.80 -7.97
C ARG A 59 3.31 4.68 -6.94
N ALA A 60 2.51 3.63 -7.14
CA ALA A 60 2.47 2.46 -6.28
C ALA A 60 3.86 1.81 -6.17
N ILE A 61 4.49 1.52 -7.32
CA ILE A 61 5.85 0.96 -7.38
C ILE A 61 6.86 1.83 -6.64
N LYS A 62 6.84 3.15 -6.87
CA LYS A 62 7.72 4.10 -6.15
C LYS A 62 7.47 4.11 -4.64
N GLY A 63 6.22 3.90 -4.22
CA GLY A 63 5.85 3.79 -2.81
C GLY A 63 6.46 2.57 -2.15
N LEU A 64 6.36 1.40 -2.77
CA LEU A 64 6.97 0.17 -2.25
C LEU A 64 8.50 0.27 -2.24
N GLU A 65 9.12 0.80 -3.30
CA GLU A 65 10.57 1.05 -3.32
C GLU A 65 11.01 1.98 -2.18
N ALA A 66 10.22 3.02 -1.87
CA ALA A 66 10.51 3.91 -0.75
C ALA A 66 10.43 3.20 0.60
N ILE A 67 9.45 2.30 0.77
CA ILE A 67 9.33 1.44 1.97
C ILE A 67 10.55 0.51 2.08
N HIS A 68 10.94 -0.14 0.98
CA HIS A 68 12.09 -1.04 0.93
C HIS A 68 13.42 -0.34 1.22
N LYS A 69 13.59 0.91 0.76
CA LYS A 69 14.78 1.73 1.08
C LYS A 69 14.94 1.99 2.58
N HIS A 70 13.84 1.96 3.35
CA HIS A 70 13.87 2.05 4.81
C HIS A 70 14.13 0.69 5.50
N GLY A 71 14.42 -0.35 4.72
CA GLY A 71 14.63 -1.71 5.21
C GLY A 71 13.35 -2.37 5.72
N ILE A 72 12.18 -1.94 5.23
CA ILE A 72 10.89 -2.48 5.64
C ILE A 72 10.34 -3.38 4.53
N LEU A 73 9.99 -4.62 4.87
CA LEU A 73 9.11 -5.46 4.06
C LEU A 73 7.68 -5.25 4.51
N HIS A 74 6.73 -5.17 3.57
CA HIS A 74 5.31 -5.04 3.90
C HIS A 74 4.71 -6.36 4.42
N ASN A 75 5.11 -7.47 3.80
CA ASN A 75 4.70 -8.86 3.96
C ASN A 75 3.23 -9.18 3.68
N ASP A 76 2.35 -8.18 3.56
CA ASP A 76 0.93 -8.36 3.26
C ASP A 76 0.50 -7.62 2.00
N ILE A 77 1.12 -7.97 0.87
CA ILE A 77 0.78 -7.41 -0.44
C ILE A 77 -0.50 -8.07 -0.97
N ARG A 78 -1.58 -7.28 -1.01
CA ARG A 78 -2.91 -7.62 -1.51
C ARG A 78 -3.68 -6.34 -1.85
N GLU A 79 -4.76 -6.45 -2.60
CA GLU A 79 -5.51 -5.30 -3.15
C GLU A 79 -6.18 -4.43 -2.11
N GLU A 80 -6.65 -5.06 -1.03
CA GLU A 80 -7.32 -4.42 0.10
C GLU A 80 -6.36 -3.55 0.92
N ASN A 81 -5.06 -3.77 0.77
CA ASN A 81 -4.01 -3.00 1.42
C ASN A 81 -3.47 -1.86 0.53
N ILE A 82 -4.16 -1.56 -0.57
CA ILE A 82 -3.84 -0.45 -1.47
C ILE A 82 -5.05 0.49 -1.49
N LEU A 83 -4.85 1.74 -1.07
CA LEU A 83 -5.86 2.79 -1.14
C LEU A 83 -5.58 3.74 -2.30
N ILE A 84 -6.64 4.18 -2.95
CA ILE A 84 -6.63 5.34 -3.83
C ILE A 84 -7.52 6.43 -3.23
N ASN A 85 -7.02 7.67 -3.22
CA ASN A 85 -7.83 8.83 -2.87
C ASN A 85 -8.41 9.50 -4.13
N ASP A 86 -9.29 10.49 -3.94
CA ASP A 86 -9.95 11.21 -5.04
C ASP A 86 -8.97 11.96 -5.96
N ASN A 87 -7.78 12.29 -5.46
CA ASN A 87 -6.70 12.91 -6.24
C ASN A 87 -5.93 11.89 -7.12
N GLY A 88 -6.27 10.61 -7.04
CA GLY A 88 -5.58 9.52 -7.74
C GLY A 88 -4.22 9.17 -7.16
N ASP A 89 -3.91 9.60 -5.94
CA ASP A 89 -2.73 9.15 -5.20
C ASP A 89 -2.94 7.74 -4.66
N VAL A 90 -1.86 6.96 -4.60
CA VAL A 90 -1.88 5.57 -4.14
C VAL A 90 -1.13 5.45 -2.83
N TYR A 91 -1.71 4.72 -1.88
CA TYR A 91 -1.15 4.51 -0.55
C TYR A 91 -1.15 3.03 -0.19
N LEU A 92 -0.04 2.55 0.37
CA LEU A 92 0.01 1.24 1.03
C LEU A 92 -0.46 1.37 2.48
N ILE A 93 -1.31 0.45 2.91
CA ILE A 93 -1.87 0.38 4.26
C ILE A 93 -1.69 -1.00 4.87
N ASP A 94 -1.99 -1.10 6.17
CA ASP A 94 -1.86 -2.31 6.99
C ASP A 94 -0.46 -2.93 7.06
N PHE A 95 0.40 -2.30 7.87
CA PHE A 95 1.75 -2.78 8.19
C PHE A 95 1.74 -3.77 9.37
N GLY A 96 0.61 -4.44 9.65
CA GLY A 96 0.48 -5.41 10.73
C GLY A 96 1.53 -6.53 10.63
N MET A 97 1.76 -7.01 9.41
CA MET A 97 2.70 -8.10 9.09
C MET A 97 4.11 -7.64 8.71
N ALA A 98 4.33 -6.33 8.58
CA ALA A 98 5.60 -5.80 8.11
C ALA A 98 6.80 -6.26 8.97
N SER A 99 7.99 -6.33 8.40
CA SER A 99 9.23 -6.61 9.16
C SER A 99 10.33 -5.65 8.78
N ARG A 100 11.34 -5.52 9.65
CA ARG A 100 12.53 -4.72 9.37
C ARG A 100 13.68 -5.66 9.11
N GLU A 101 14.28 -5.55 7.94
CA GLU A 101 15.35 -6.42 7.48
C GLU A 101 16.54 -5.59 6.98
N ASP A 102 17.71 -6.20 6.99
CA ASP A 102 18.89 -5.65 6.33
C ASP A 102 18.75 -5.85 4.81
N THR A 103 18.67 -4.75 4.05
CA THR A 103 18.44 -4.78 2.60
C THR A 103 19.53 -5.51 1.83
N LYS A 104 20.77 -5.55 2.35
CA LYS A 104 21.89 -6.27 1.71
C LYS A 104 21.79 -7.77 2.00
N LYS A 105 21.54 -8.14 3.26
CA LYS A 105 21.46 -9.56 3.67
C LYS A 105 20.21 -10.26 3.17
N LYS A 106 19.09 -9.53 3.08
CA LYS A 106 17.77 -10.07 2.72
C LYS A 106 17.28 -9.57 1.37
N ARG A 107 18.19 -9.14 0.48
CA ARG A 107 17.89 -8.59 -0.85
C ARG A 107 16.84 -9.39 -1.63
N LYS A 108 16.95 -10.72 -1.61
CA LYS A 108 16.02 -11.63 -2.30
C LYS A 108 14.57 -11.46 -1.83
N LEU A 109 14.32 -11.24 -0.54
CA LEU A 109 12.97 -11.04 0.00
C LEU A 109 12.34 -9.73 -0.51
N PHE A 110 13.14 -8.67 -0.64
CA PHE A 110 12.69 -7.40 -1.19
C PHE A 110 12.36 -7.53 -2.68
N GLU A 111 13.20 -8.23 -3.44
CA GLU A 111 12.96 -8.50 -4.88
C GLU A 111 11.71 -9.36 -5.09
N GLU A 112 11.50 -10.39 -4.26
CA GLU A 112 10.30 -11.24 -4.27
C GLU A 112 9.03 -10.43 -3.97
N GLU A 113 9.05 -9.58 -2.94
CA GLU A 113 7.92 -8.71 -2.61
C GLU A 113 7.65 -7.69 -3.73
N GLN A 114 8.69 -7.11 -4.31
CA GLN A 114 8.58 -6.17 -5.42
C GLN A 114 7.92 -6.83 -6.65
N LEU A 115 8.33 -8.06 -6.98
CA LEU A 115 7.76 -8.84 -8.07
C LEU A 115 6.29 -9.19 -7.80
N LYS A 116 5.97 -9.66 -6.58
CA LYS A 116 4.59 -9.95 -6.16
C LYS A 116 3.70 -8.71 -6.34
N TYR A 117 4.17 -7.55 -5.92
CA TYR A 117 3.42 -6.30 -6.05
C TYR A 117 3.25 -5.85 -7.49
N SER A 118 4.31 -5.92 -8.30
CA SER A 118 4.24 -5.58 -9.74
C SER A 118 3.21 -6.44 -10.47
N ASN A 119 3.19 -7.75 -10.19
CA ASN A 119 2.25 -8.70 -10.79
C ASN A 119 0.80 -8.40 -10.39
N LEU A 120 0.55 -8.10 -9.10
CA LEU A 120 -0.76 -7.68 -8.62
C LEU A 120 -1.28 -6.44 -9.38
N LEU A 121 -0.43 -5.42 -9.49
CA LEU A 121 -0.76 -4.19 -10.23
C LEU A 121 -0.97 -4.44 -11.74
N ASP A 122 -0.35 -5.47 -12.33
CA ASP A 122 -0.55 -5.83 -13.74
C ASP A 122 -1.91 -6.47 -13.96
N THR A 123 -2.32 -7.37 -13.06
CA THR A 123 -3.66 -7.97 -13.07
C THR A 123 -4.74 -6.90 -12.99
N MET A 124 -4.58 -5.93 -12.09
CA MET A 124 -5.50 -4.78 -11.95
C MET A 124 -5.57 -3.90 -13.20
N ARG A 125 -4.48 -3.85 -13.99
CA ARG A 125 -4.39 -3.08 -15.24
C ARG A 125 -4.96 -3.84 -16.45
N LYS A 126 -4.80 -5.16 -16.55
CA LYS A 126 -5.26 -5.95 -17.71
C LYS A 126 -6.77 -5.88 -17.91
N ASN A 127 -7.54 -5.76 -16.83
CA ASN A 127 -8.99 -5.51 -16.88
C ASN A 127 -9.38 -4.18 -17.56
N LEU A 128 -8.42 -3.27 -17.82
CA LEU A 128 -8.60 -2.02 -18.54
C LEU A 128 -8.51 -2.18 -20.07
N LEU A 129 -7.62 -3.06 -20.56
CA LEU A 129 -7.38 -3.23 -22.01
C LEU A 129 -8.48 -4.06 -22.66
N PHE A 130 -9.00 -5.08 -21.99
CA PHE A 130 -10.14 -5.87 -22.48
C PHE A 130 -11.39 -5.00 -22.73
N HIS A 131 -11.66 -4.05 -21.85
CA HIS A 131 -12.82 -3.15 -22.02
C HIS A 131 -12.61 -2.11 -23.12
N LYS A 132 -11.36 -1.66 -23.33
CA LYS A 132 -11.04 -0.76 -24.45
C LYS A 132 -11.23 -1.47 -25.80
N PHE A 133 -10.84 -2.74 -25.92
CA PHE A 133 -11.12 -3.54 -27.13
C PHE A 133 -12.62 -3.66 -27.40
N LEU A 134 -13.42 -4.04 -26.39
CA LEU A 134 -14.88 -4.16 -26.55
C LEU A 134 -15.57 -2.84 -26.94
N TYR A 135 -15.03 -1.68 -26.57
CA TYR A 135 -15.60 -0.39 -26.96
C TYR A 135 -15.24 0.03 -28.40
N TYR A 136 -14.11 -0.43 -28.93
CA TYR A 136 -13.72 -0.18 -30.33
C TYR A 136 -14.29 -1.21 -31.30
N ASP A 137 -14.64 -2.42 -30.85
CA ASP A 137 -15.29 -3.45 -31.68
C ASP A 137 -16.81 -3.22 -31.85
N TYR A 138 -17.38 -2.20 -31.19
CA TYR A 138 -18.79 -1.82 -31.24
C TYR A 138 -19.05 -0.43 -31.89
N LEU A 139 -18.03 0.14 -32.56
CA LEU A 139 -18.13 1.33 -33.43
C LEU A 139 -17.69 0.96 -34.85
#